data_AF-A0A0A1T360-F1
#
_entry.id   AF-A0A0A1T360-F1
#
_cell.length_a   1.000
_cell.length_b   1.000
_cell.length_c   1.000
_cell.angle_alpha   90.00
_cell.angle_beta   90.00
_cell.angle_gamma   90.00
#
_symmetry.space_group_name_H-M   'P 1'
#
loop_
_entity.id
_entity.type
_entity.pdbx_description
1 polymer ?
#
loop_
_entity_poly.entity_id
_entity_poly.type
_entity_poly.pdbx_seq_one_letter_code
_entity_poly.pdbx_strand_id
1 'polypeptide(L)'
;MPESEDPFEDIFNLEDGFYRQGYQQGLEDGEQAGRIEGRQFGMSKGFDKFLESGLLAGRATIWANRLPDQRLKREEQNKAEGKPLDASRAQLPALPANARLDKNVKMLYALVEPETLSTQNSDEAVQDFDDRVKRAQGKMKVVEPNARLDKNVKMLYALVEPETLSTQNSDEAVQDFDDRVKRAQGKMKVVERMVGQRS
;
A
#
# COMPACT_ATOMS: atom_id res chain seq x y z
N MET A 1 -59.26 38.51 -31.01
CA MET A 1 -59.33 37.38 -31.96
C MET A 1 -58.23 36.43 -31.55
N PRO A 2 -58.50 35.19 -31.11
CA PRO A 2 -57.41 34.24 -30.95
C PRO A 2 -56.90 33.91 -32.35
N GLU A 3 -55.58 33.97 -32.54
CA GLU A 3 -54.94 33.40 -33.74
C GLU A 3 -55.32 31.94 -33.79
N SER A 4 -55.92 31.50 -34.89
CA SER A 4 -56.10 30.08 -35.15
C SER A 4 -54.71 29.50 -35.37
N GLU A 5 -54.14 28.83 -34.37
CA GLU A 5 -53.00 27.94 -34.55
C GLU A 5 -53.30 27.04 -35.73
N ASP A 6 -52.43 27.06 -36.75
CA ASP A 6 -52.59 26.23 -37.94
C ASP A 6 -52.53 24.75 -37.47
N PRO A 7 -53.62 23.97 -37.67
CA PRO A 7 -53.69 22.60 -37.17
C PRO A 7 -52.64 21.66 -37.80
N PHE A 8 -51.94 22.08 -38.86
CA PHE A 8 -50.86 21.34 -39.47
C PHE A 8 -49.46 21.78 -39.04
N GLU A 9 -49.30 22.93 -38.35
CA GLU A 9 -47.98 23.38 -37.85
C GLU A 9 -47.35 22.36 -36.89
N ASP A 10 -48.16 21.72 -36.04
CA ASP A 10 -47.70 20.67 -35.13
C ASP A 10 -47.18 19.43 -35.88
N ILE A 11 -47.77 19.09 -37.03
CA ILE A 11 -47.33 17.97 -37.87
C ILE A 11 -46.05 18.33 -38.62
N PHE A 12 -45.93 19.57 -39.11
CA PHE A 12 -44.73 20.05 -39.80
C PHE A 12 -43.51 20.17 -38.86
N ASN A 13 -43.73 20.49 -37.59
CA ASN A 13 -42.66 20.61 -36.58
C ASN A 13 -42.48 19.34 -35.72
N LEU A 14 -43.18 18.25 -36.06
CA LEU A 14 -43.21 17.02 -35.25
C LEU A 14 -41.83 16.39 -35.09
N GLU A 15 -41.02 16.37 -36.16
CA GLU A 15 -39.66 15.83 -36.13
C GLU A 15 -38.76 16.63 -35.19
N ASP A 16 -38.77 17.96 -35.31
CA ASP A 16 -38.01 18.86 -34.44
C ASP A 16 -38.46 18.74 -32.97
N GLY A 17 -39.77 18.57 -32.74
CA GLY A 17 -40.35 18.32 -31.42
C GLY A 17 -39.83 17.02 -30.80
N PHE A 18 -39.92 15.90 -31.53
CA PHE A 18 -39.39 14.62 -31.06
C PHE A 18 -37.86 14.62 -30.90
N TYR A 19 -37.14 15.33 -31.77
CA TYR A 19 -35.70 15.49 -31.64
C TYR A 19 -35.32 16.22 -30.36
N ARG A 20 -35.95 17.38 -30.08
CA ARG A 20 -35.72 18.14 -28.85
C ARG A 20 -36.13 17.35 -27.62
N GLN A 21 -37.26 16.65 -27.68
CA GLN A 21 -37.72 15.80 -26.59
C GLN A 21 -36.72 14.67 -26.32
N GLY A 22 -36.28 13.93 -27.35
CA GLY A 22 -35.30 12.85 -27.21
C GLY A 22 -33.95 13.35 -26.71
N TYR A 23 -33.49 14.50 -27.20
CA TYR A 23 -32.26 15.14 -26.73
C TYR A 23 -32.35 15.53 -25.25
N GLN A 24 -33.46 16.18 -24.85
CA GLN A 24 -33.65 16.62 -23.47
C GLN A 24 -33.81 15.42 -22.53
N GLN A 25 -34.59 14.42 -22.91
CA GLN A 25 -34.71 13.15 -22.19
C GLN A 25 -33.33 12.48 -22.02
N GLY A 26 -32.55 12.36 -23.10
CA GLY A 26 -31.22 11.77 -23.05
C GLY A 26 -30.22 12.57 -22.22
N LEU A 27 -30.35 13.91 -22.19
CA LEU A 27 -29.52 14.78 -21.37
C LEU A 27 -29.86 14.65 -19.88
N GLU A 28 -31.16 14.61 -19.54
CA GLU A 28 -31.64 14.40 -18.17
C GLU A 28 -31.24 13.01 -17.66
N ASP A 29 -31.49 11.97 -18.45
CA ASP A 29 -31.09 10.59 -18.14
C ASP A 29 -29.57 10.46 -17.99
N GLY A 30 -28.80 11.10 -18.88
CA GLY A 30 -27.34 11.12 -18.85
C GLY A 30 -26.79 11.83 -17.61
N GLU A 31 -27.37 12.96 -17.22
CA GLU A 31 -26.97 13.68 -16.01
C GLU A 31 -27.28 12.86 -14.75
N GLN A 32 -28.46 12.24 -14.68
CA GLN A 32 -28.84 11.38 -13.58
C GLN A 32 -27.95 10.13 -13.49
N ALA A 33 -27.72 9.45 -14.61
CA ALA A 33 -26.86 8.28 -14.71
C ALA A 33 -25.42 8.62 -14.30
N GLY A 34 -24.87 9.73 -14.80
CA GLY A 34 -23.52 10.18 -14.46
C GLY A 34 -23.34 10.47 -12.97
N ARG A 35 -24.34 11.10 -12.32
CA ARG A 35 -24.30 11.32 -10.86
C ARG A 35 -24.35 10.02 -10.07
N ILE A 36 -25.17 9.06 -10.48
CA ILE A 36 -25.29 7.75 -9.81
C ILE A 36 -24.00 6.96 -9.98
N GLU A 37 -23.49 6.86 -11.21
CA GLU A 37 -22.25 6.16 -11.52
C GLU A 37 -21.07 6.77 -10.78
N GLY A 38 -20.93 8.09 -10.79
CA GLY A 38 -19.86 8.78 -10.07
C GLY A 38 -19.87 8.49 -8.56
N ARG A 39 -21.05 8.45 -7.93
CA ARG A 39 -21.19 8.09 -6.50
C ARG A 39 -20.83 6.64 -6.24
N GLN A 40 -21.32 5.71 -7.07
CA GLN A 40 -21.04 4.28 -6.93
C GLN A 40 -19.54 4.01 -7.11
N PHE A 41 -18.93 4.61 -8.14
CA PHE A 41 -17.49 4.49 -8.40
C PHE A 41 -16.67 5.07 -7.25
N GLY A 42 -17.00 6.29 -6.80
CA GLY A 42 -16.31 6.93 -5.68
C GLY A 42 -16.39 6.11 -4.39
N MET A 43 -17.57 5.56 -4.07
CA MET A 43 -17.75 4.70 -2.90
C MET A 43 -16.94 3.41 -3.00
N SER A 44 -16.97 2.74 -4.16
CA SER A 44 -16.17 1.53 -4.42
C SER A 44 -14.67 1.79 -4.27
N LYS A 45 -14.17 2.85 -4.89
CA LYS A 45 -12.75 3.24 -4.78
C LYS A 45 -12.36 3.67 -3.37
N GLY A 46 -13.24 4.39 -2.68
CA GLY A 46 -13.04 4.74 -1.27
C GLY A 46 -12.88 3.48 -0.42
N PHE A 47 -13.77 2.49 -0.58
CA PHE A 47 -13.71 1.24 0.17
C PHE A 47 -12.39 0.50 -0.03
N ASP A 48 -11.94 0.32 -1.28
CA ASP A 48 -10.66 -0.33 -1.59
C ASP A 48 -9.48 0.35 -0.86
N LYS A 49 -9.46 1.69 -0.91
CA LYS A 49 -8.43 2.53 -0.27
C LYS A 49 -8.44 2.40 1.26
N PHE A 50 -9.63 2.47 1.88
CA PHE A 50 -9.78 2.33 3.34
C PHE A 50 -9.46 0.90 3.80
N LEU A 51 -9.82 -0.12 3.03
CA LEU A 51 -9.48 -1.51 3.32
C LEU A 51 -7.96 -1.69 3.35
N GLU A 52 -7.25 -1.19 2.34
CA GLU A 52 -5.79 -1.26 2.30
C GLU A 52 -5.15 -0.51 3.47
N SER A 53 -5.62 0.71 3.76
CA SER A 53 -5.15 1.50 4.90
C SER A 53 -5.40 0.79 6.24
N GLY A 54 -6.58 0.18 6.42
CA GLY A 54 -6.91 -0.62 7.60
C GLY A 54 -5.99 -1.82 7.79
N LEU A 55 -5.63 -2.52 6.71
CA LEU A 55 -4.64 -3.60 6.77
C LEU A 55 -3.26 -3.10 7.20
N LEU A 56 -2.84 -1.95 6.67
CA LEU A 56 -1.58 -1.30 7.07
C LEU A 56 -1.64 -0.90 8.56
N ALA A 57 -2.76 -0.34 9.02
CA ALA A 57 -2.97 0.05 10.42
C ALA A 57 -2.92 -1.15 11.38
N GLY A 58 -3.56 -2.26 11.03
CA GLY A 58 -3.48 -3.51 11.81
C GLY A 58 -2.04 -4.01 11.93
N ARG A 59 -1.31 -4.09 10.81
CA ARG A 59 0.10 -4.51 10.80
C ARG A 59 0.97 -3.56 11.61
N ALA A 60 0.80 -2.24 11.44
CA ALA A 60 1.54 -1.22 12.14
C ALA A 60 1.34 -1.32 13.66
N THR A 61 0.10 -1.52 14.09
CA THR A 61 -0.26 -1.70 15.50
C THR A 61 0.44 -2.93 16.09
N ILE A 62 0.40 -4.07 15.38
CA ILE A 62 1.08 -5.29 15.83
C ILE A 62 2.59 -5.06 15.95
N TRP A 63 3.23 -4.46 14.93
CA TRP A 63 4.68 -4.21 14.95
C TRP A 63 5.10 -3.18 15.99
N ALA A 64 4.33 -2.12 16.19
CA ALA A 64 4.60 -1.12 17.23
C ALA A 64 4.58 -1.76 18.63
N ASN A 65 3.64 -2.68 18.89
CA ASN A 65 3.57 -3.43 20.14
C ASN A 65 4.71 -4.46 20.33
N ARG A 66 5.43 -4.81 19.26
CA ARG A 66 6.56 -5.75 19.29
C ARG A 66 7.93 -5.06 19.38
N LEU A 67 7.96 -3.73 19.43
CA LEU A 67 9.22 -2.99 19.64
C LEU A 67 9.76 -3.24 21.05
N PRO A 68 11.09 -3.40 21.23
CA PRO A 68 11.71 -3.68 22.53
C PRO A 68 11.32 -2.67 23.61
N ASP A 69 11.39 -1.37 23.30
CA ASP A 69 11.05 -0.28 24.24
C ASP A 69 9.60 -0.36 24.73
N GLN A 70 8.68 -0.73 23.84
CA GLN A 70 7.26 -0.83 24.17
C GLN A 70 6.96 -2.06 25.04
N ARG A 71 7.70 -3.16 24.81
CA ARG A 71 7.63 -4.35 25.65
C ARG A 71 8.13 -4.08 27.06
N LEU A 72 9.27 -3.39 27.20
CA LEU A 72 9.83 -3.01 28.50
C LEU A 72 8.85 -2.13 29.30
N LYS A 73 8.28 -1.09 28.69
CA LYS A 73 7.24 -0.25 29.32
C LYS A 73 6.02 -1.05 29.78
N ARG A 74 5.58 -2.01 28.95
CA ARG A 74 4.43 -2.86 29.28
C ARG A 74 4.74 -3.84 30.42
N GLU A 75 5.96 -4.37 30.48
CA GLU A 75 6.43 -5.22 31.59
C GLU A 75 6.53 -4.43 32.91
N GLU A 76 7.01 -3.18 32.87
CA GLU A 76 7.05 -2.27 34.03
C GLU A 76 5.63 -1.92 34.51
N GLN A 77 4.73 -1.58 33.60
CA GLN A 77 3.32 -1.30 33.92
C GLN A 77 2.62 -2.52 34.52
N ASN A 78 2.78 -3.71 33.94
CA ASN A 78 2.18 -4.93 34.48
C ASN A 78 2.70 -5.28 35.88
N LYS A 79 3.98 -5.03 36.16
CA LYS A 79 4.56 -5.18 37.51
C LYS A 79 3.96 -4.18 38.51
N ALA A 80 3.72 -2.94 38.09
CA ALA A 80 3.12 -1.92 38.94
C ALA A 80 1.62 -2.15 39.21
N GLU A 81 0.88 -2.70 38.24
CA GLU A 81 -0.56 -2.98 38.37
C GLU A 81 -0.88 -4.33 39.03
N GLY A 82 0.13 -5.13 39.40
CA GLY A 82 -0.06 -6.44 40.04
C GLY A 82 -0.84 -7.46 39.17
N LYS A 83 -0.99 -7.20 37.87
CA LYS A 83 -1.67 -8.10 36.94
C LYS A 83 -0.73 -9.27 36.63
N PRO A 84 -1.13 -10.52 36.89
CA PRO A 84 -0.35 -11.67 36.46
C PRO A 84 -0.19 -11.60 34.94
N LEU A 85 1.03 -11.84 34.45
CA LEU A 85 1.30 -12.02 33.03
C LEU A 85 0.43 -13.18 32.55
N ASP A 86 -0.71 -12.86 31.94
CA ASP A 86 -1.67 -13.84 31.45
C ASP A 86 -0.95 -14.73 30.40
N ALA A 87 -0.54 -15.91 30.85
CA ALA A 87 0.24 -16.88 30.08
C ALA A 87 -0.57 -17.50 28.94
N SER A 88 -1.87 -17.17 28.84
CA SER A 88 -2.80 -17.70 27.84
C SER A 88 -2.77 -16.97 26.50
N ARG A 89 -2.31 -15.71 26.45
CA ARG A 89 -2.30 -14.95 25.19
C ARG A 89 -0.99 -15.20 24.45
N ALA A 90 -1.03 -15.91 23.32
CA ALA A 90 0.13 -16.16 22.46
C ALA A 90 0.89 -14.85 22.15
N GLN A 91 1.99 -14.61 22.87
CA GLN A 91 2.79 -13.40 22.70
C GLN A 91 3.65 -13.56 21.46
N LEU A 92 3.48 -12.65 20.50
CA LEU A 92 4.34 -12.60 19.33
C LEU A 92 5.78 -12.25 19.74
N PRO A 93 6.81 -12.84 19.11
CA PRO A 93 8.19 -12.56 19.44
C PRO A 93 8.54 -11.09 19.17
N ALA A 94 9.38 -10.52 20.04
CA ALA A 94 9.87 -9.16 19.89
C ALA A 94 10.60 -8.99 18.55
N LEU A 95 10.52 -7.79 17.98
CA LEU A 95 11.30 -7.44 16.80
C LEU A 95 12.77 -7.21 17.19
N PRO A 96 13.72 -7.47 16.27
CA PRO A 96 15.13 -7.22 16.53
C PRO A 96 15.38 -5.75 16.83
N ALA A 97 16.23 -5.47 17.82
CA ALA A 97 16.61 -4.11 18.19
C ALA A 97 17.42 -3.46 17.05
N ASN A 98 16.76 -2.62 16.27
CA ASN A 98 17.36 -1.93 15.14
C ASN A 98 16.76 -0.53 15.03
N ALA A 99 17.58 0.51 15.25
CA ALA A 99 17.13 1.91 15.24
C ALA A 99 16.43 2.32 13.94
N ARG A 100 16.84 1.75 12.80
CA ARG A 100 16.18 1.99 11.51
C ARG A 100 14.82 1.31 11.46
N LEU A 101 14.70 0.08 11.96
CA LEU A 101 13.43 -0.64 12.01
C LEU A 101 12.45 0.10 12.92
N ASP A 102 12.89 0.44 14.14
CA ASP A 102 12.11 1.21 15.11
C ASP A 102 11.54 2.50 14.51
N LYS A 103 12.39 3.33 13.89
CA LYS A 103 11.96 4.56 13.23
C LYS A 103 10.93 4.31 12.13
N ASN A 104 11.10 3.27 11.32
CA ASN A 104 10.15 2.96 10.24
C ASN A 104 8.84 2.39 10.77
N VAL A 105 8.84 1.61 11.85
CA VAL A 105 7.63 1.11 12.52
C VAL A 105 6.84 2.26 13.12
N LYS A 106 7.50 3.18 13.86
CA LYS A 106 6.87 4.38 14.42
C LYS A 106 6.29 5.26 13.33
N MET A 107 7.03 5.47 12.24
CA MET A 107 6.52 6.27 11.13
C MET A 107 5.36 5.60 10.39
N LEU A 108 5.42 4.28 10.19
CA LEU A 108 4.32 3.55 9.59
C LEU A 108 3.05 3.72 10.44
N TYR A 109 3.15 3.55 11.76
CA TYR A 109 2.04 3.72 12.70
C TYR A 109 1.43 5.12 12.63
N ALA A 110 2.25 6.17 12.69
CA ALA A 110 1.77 7.56 12.59
C ALA A 110 1.08 7.87 11.25
N LEU A 111 1.53 7.26 10.15
CA LEU A 111 0.91 7.48 8.84
C LEU A 111 -0.49 6.90 8.71
N VAL A 112 -0.82 5.87 9.50
CA VAL A 112 -2.08 5.12 9.41
C VAL A 112 -2.94 5.23 10.67
N GLU A 113 -2.60 6.15 11.57
CA GLU A 113 -3.31 6.36 12.83
C GLU A 113 -4.72 6.93 12.54
N PRO A 114 -5.80 6.19 12.87
CA PRO A 114 -7.16 6.56 12.45
C PRO A 114 -7.60 7.95 12.91
N GLU A 115 -7.24 8.32 14.14
CA GLU A 115 -7.61 9.60 14.76
C GLU A 115 -6.99 10.83 14.08
N THR A 116 -6.00 10.60 13.21
CA THR A 116 -5.29 11.66 12.50
C THR A 116 -5.71 11.77 11.04
N LEU A 117 -6.58 10.89 10.55
CA LEU A 117 -7.06 10.89 9.17
C LEU A 117 -8.35 11.72 9.08
N SER A 118 -8.42 12.61 8.08
CA SER A 118 -9.66 13.33 7.78
C SER A 118 -10.68 12.37 7.17
N THR A 119 -11.92 12.47 7.62
CA THR A 119 -13.08 11.75 7.05
C THR A 119 -13.90 12.63 6.10
N GLN A 120 -13.40 13.84 5.80
CA GLN A 120 -14.01 14.72 4.81
C GLN A 120 -13.70 14.23 3.40
N ASN A 121 -14.63 14.48 2.47
CA ASN A 121 -14.47 14.14 1.06
C ASN A 121 -14.05 15.36 0.21
N SER A 122 -13.24 16.26 0.79
CA SER A 122 -12.63 17.35 0.02
C SER A 122 -11.42 16.84 -0.76
N ASP A 123 -11.08 17.50 -1.87
CA ASP A 123 -9.94 17.10 -2.70
C ASP A 123 -8.63 17.08 -1.91
N GLU A 124 -8.46 18.02 -0.97
CA GLU A 124 -7.29 18.07 -0.09
C GLU A 124 -7.23 16.89 0.89
N ALA A 125 -8.38 16.52 1.48
CA ALA A 125 -8.47 15.40 2.41
C ALA A 125 -8.20 14.05 1.72
N VAL A 126 -8.73 13.88 0.50
CA VAL A 126 -8.49 12.68 -0.33
C VAL A 126 -7.02 12.59 -0.74
N GLN A 127 -6.43 13.72 -1.15
CA GLN A 127 -5.02 13.78 -1.55
C GLN A 127 -4.07 13.48 -0.38
N ASP A 128 -4.33 14.04 0.82
CA ASP A 128 -3.54 13.73 2.02
C ASP A 128 -3.63 12.24 2.37
N PHE A 129 -4.83 11.67 2.34
CA PHE A 129 -5.03 10.24 2.58
C PHE A 129 -4.20 9.40 1.61
N ASP A 130 -4.27 9.68 0.31
CA ASP A 130 -3.54 8.95 -0.73
C ASP A 130 -2.03 9.06 -0.54
N ASP A 131 -1.52 10.25 -0.24
CA ASP A 131 -0.09 10.47 0.03
C ASP A 131 0.39 9.72 1.28
N ARG A 132 -0.45 9.67 2.32
CA ARG A 132 -0.15 8.92 3.54
C ARG A 132 -0.14 7.41 3.29
N VAL A 133 -1.13 6.87 2.58
CA VAL A 133 -1.17 5.44 2.21
C VAL A 133 0.05 5.08 1.37
N LYS A 134 0.40 5.88 0.36
CA LYS A 134 1.59 5.66 -0.48
C LYS A 134 2.88 5.64 0.33
N ARG A 135 3.03 6.59 1.27
CA ARG A 135 4.18 6.62 2.18
C ARG A 135 4.18 5.41 3.11
N ALA A 136 3.01 5.02 3.63
CA ALA A 136 2.83 3.87 4.51
C ALA A 136 3.20 2.55 3.81
N GLN A 137 2.76 2.33 2.57
CA GLN A 137 3.20 1.20 1.74
C GLN A 137 4.73 1.17 1.61
N GLY A 138 5.36 2.33 1.39
CA GLY A 138 6.81 2.46 1.34
C GLY A 138 7.50 2.05 2.66
N LYS A 139 6.93 2.43 3.81
CA LYS A 139 7.44 2.01 5.13
C LYS A 139 7.20 0.52 5.39
N MET A 140 6.02 0.03 5.02
CA MET A 140 5.64 -1.38 5.18
C MET A 140 6.64 -2.30 4.47
N LYS A 141 7.05 -2.01 3.23
CA LYS A 141 8.10 -2.76 2.51
C LYS A 141 9.46 -2.82 3.22
N VAL A 142 9.75 -1.85 4.09
CA VAL A 142 11.00 -1.80 4.86
C VAL A 142 10.88 -2.56 6.18
N VAL A 143 9.68 -2.58 6.76
CA VAL A 143 9.38 -3.23 8.05
C VAL A 143 9.05 -4.71 7.86
N GLU A 144 8.37 -5.06 6.77
CA GLU A 144 7.95 -6.41 6.47
C GLU A 144 9.18 -7.33 6.44
N PRO A 145 9.15 -8.44 7.18
CA PRO A 145 10.30 -9.32 7.27
C PRO A 145 10.68 -9.78 5.86
N ASN A 146 11.92 -9.48 5.47
CA ASN A 146 12.62 -10.12 4.37
C ASN A 146 12.25 -9.78 2.92
N ALA A 147 11.49 -8.75 2.57
CA ALA A 147 11.44 -8.32 1.15
C ALA A 147 12.84 -7.96 0.60
N ARG A 148 13.66 -7.31 1.44
CA ARG A 148 15.06 -6.99 1.12
C ARG A 148 15.99 -8.19 1.26
N LEU A 149 15.75 -9.08 2.23
CA LEU A 149 16.55 -10.30 2.37
C LEU A 149 16.31 -11.23 1.18
N ASP A 150 15.06 -11.52 0.86
CA ASP A 150 14.62 -12.30 -0.30
C ASP A 150 15.25 -11.78 -1.59
N LYS A 151 15.22 -10.46 -1.82
CA LYS A 151 15.91 -9.85 -2.97
C LYS A 151 17.41 -10.11 -2.95
N ASN A 152 18.10 -9.99 -1.82
CA ASN A 152 19.54 -10.26 -1.76
C ASN A 152 19.87 -11.74 -1.89
N VAL A 153 19.02 -12.63 -1.37
CA VAL A 153 19.16 -14.09 -1.49
C VAL A 153 18.97 -14.51 -2.96
N LYS A 154 17.93 -14.03 -3.64
CA LYS A 154 17.71 -14.27 -5.08
C LYS A 154 18.88 -13.79 -5.94
N MET A 155 19.39 -12.58 -5.66
CA MET A 155 20.55 -12.05 -6.37
C MET A 155 21.83 -12.86 -6.10
N LEU A 156 22.03 -13.32 -4.86
CA LEU A 156 23.16 -14.19 -4.52
C LEU A 156 23.08 -15.51 -5.28
N TYR A 157 21.89 -16.13 -5.32
CA TYR A 157 21.66 -17.36 -6.08
C TYR A 157 21.98 -17.18 -7.56
N ALA A 158 21.43 -16.16 -8.21
CA ALA A 158 21.69 -15.89 -9.63
C ALA A 158 23.18 -15.64 -9.94
N LEU A 159 23.94 -15.05 -9.00
CA LEU A 159 25.38 -14.83 -9.18
C LEU A 159 26.20 -16.12 -9.07
N VAL A 160 25.72 -17.14 -8.38
CA VAL A 160 26.44 -18.41 -8.13
C VAL A 160 25.83 -19.57 -8.94
N GLU A 161 24.78 -19.31 -9.72
CA GLU A 161 24.08 -20.33 -10.50
C GLU A 161 25.00 -20.93 -11.58
N PRO A 162 25.34 -22.24 -11.49
CA PRO A 162 26.40 -22.84 -12.29
C PRO A 162 26.07 -22.92 -13.78
N GLU A 163 24.79 -23.05 -14.14
CA GLU A 163 24.34 -23.11 -15.54
C GLU A 163 24.53 -21.79 -16.29
N THR A 164 24.68 -20.69 -15.55
CA THR A 164 24.92 -19.36 -16.13
C THR A 164 26.42 -19.02 -16.22
N LEU A 165 27.31 -19.90 -15.74
CA LEU A 165 28.75 -19.69 -15.79
C LEU A 165 29.32 -20.18 -17.13
N SER A 166 30.14 -19.34 -17.76
CA SER A 166 30.90 -19.78 -18.93
C SER A 166 31.92 -20.85 -18.53
N THR A 167 31.95 -21.95 -19.27
CA THR A 167 32.95 -23.01 -19.13
C THR A 167 34.15 -22.82 -20.07
N GLN A 168 34.16 -21.72 -20.81
CA GLN A 168 35.27 -21.37 -21.70
C GLN A 168 36.44 -20.82 -20.89
N ASN A 169 37.66 -21.18 -21.27
CA ASN A 169 38.87 -20.68 -20.64
C ASN A 169 39.41 -19.44 -21.40
N SER A 170 38.54 -18.48 -21.69
CA SER A 170 38.93 -17.18 -22.26
C SER A 170 39.14 -16.16 -21.15
N ASP A 171 40.00 -15.18 -21.38
CA ASP A 171 40.25 -14.10 -20.42
C ASP A 171 38.96 -13.36 -20.03
N GLU A 172 38.04 -13.20 -20.98
CA GLU A 172 36.71 -12.59 -20.76
C GLU A 172 35.83 -13.45 -19.84
N ALA A 173 35.83 -14.78 -20.02
CA ALA A 173 35.07 -15.70 -19.17
C ALA A 173 35.63 -15.74 -17.73
N VAL A 174 36.96 -15.69 -17.59
CA VAL A 174 37.63 -15.61 -16.28
C VAL A 174 37.27 -14.29 -15.59
N GLN A 175 37.27 -13.18 -16.32
CA GLN A 175 36.97 -11.87 -15.75
C GLN A 175 35.50 -11.73 -15.32
N ASP A 176 34.54 -12.26 -16.08
CA ASP A 176 33.13 -12.31 -15.67
C ASP A 176 32.96 -13.15 -14.39
N PHE A 177 33.62 -14.31 -14.31
CA PHE A 177 33.60 -15.15 -13.12
C PHE A 177 34.08 -14.39 -11.87
N ASP A 178 35.23 -13.71 -11.96
CA ASP A 178 35.80 -12.94 -10.86
C ASP A 178 34.87 -11.80 -10.41
N ASP A 179 34.25 -11.10 -11.35
CA ASP A 179 33.29 -10.03 -11.06
C ASP A 179 32.02 -10.57 -10.39
N ARG A 180 31.52 -11.71 -10.84
CA ARG A 180 30.39 -12.40 -10.20
C ARG A 180 30.72 -12.84 -8.79
N VAL A 181 31.90 -13.41 -8.54
CA VAL A 181 32.36 -13.79 -7.20
C VAL A 181 32.45 -12.57 -6.28
N LYS A 182 33.05 -11.47 -6.74
CA LYS A 182 33.12 -10.22 -5.96
C LYS A 182 31.73 -9.70 -5.58
N ARG A 183 30.79 -9.70 -6.53
CA ARG A 183 29.40 -9.29 -6.29
C ARG A 183 28.69 -10.25 -5.33
N ALA A 184 28.89 -11.55 -5.48
CA ALA A 184 28.31 -12.59 -4.63
C ALA A 184 28.78 -12.46 -3.18
N GLN A 185 30.09 -12.30 -2.96
CA GLN A 185 30.67 -12.01 -1.64
C GLN A 185 30.06 -10.75 -1.02
N GLY A 186 29.84 -9.71 -1.82
CA GLY A 186 29.14 -8.50 -1.40
C GLY A 186 27.70 -8.77 -0.94
N LYS A 187 26.94 -9.58 -1.68
CA LYS A 187 25.56 -9.96 -1.32
C LYS A 187 25.51 -10.85 -0.08
N MET A 188 26.42 -11.82 0.03
CA MET A 188 26.54 -12.71 1.18
C MET A 188 26.76 -11.92 2.48
N LYS A 189 27.70 -10.96 2.50
CA LYS A 189 27.93 -10.07 3.66
C LYS A 189 26.72 -9.24 4.07
N VAL A 190 25.85 -8.91 3.10
CA VAL A 190 24.59 -8.19 3.38
C VAL A 190 23.55 -9.13 3.98
N VAL A 191 23.45 -10.35 3.45
CA VAL A 191 22.58 -11.43 3.95
C VAL A 191 22.97 -11.84 5.37
N GLU A 192 24.25 -12.12 5.64
CA GLU A 192 24.77 -12.45 6.99
C GLU A 192 24.40 -11.38 8.01
N ARG A 193 24.63 -10.10 7.67
CA ARG A 193 24.24 -8.96 8.50
C ARG A 193 22.73 -8.86 8.74
N MET A 194 21.90 -9.26 7.77
CA MET A 194 20.44 -9.22 7.89
C MET A 194 19.88 -10.39 8.71
N VAL A 195 20.50 -11.57 8.62
CA VAL A 195 20.10 -12.78 9.36
C VAL A 195 20.69 -12.80 10.78
N GLY A 196 21.65 -11.93 11.08
CA GLY A 196 22.25 -11.81 12.42
C GLY A 196 23.28 -12.89 12.72
N GLN A 197 23.72 -13.65 11.70
CA GLN A 197 24.88 -14.51 11.81
C GLN A 197 26.13 -13.64 11.68
N ARG A 198 26.82 -13.41 12.80
CA ARG A 198 28.15 -12.79 12.81
C ARG A 198 29.17 -13.92 12.60
N SER A 199 29.91 -13.84 11.50
CA SER A 199 31.16 -14.57 11.26
C SER A 199 32.33 -13.73 11.76
#